data_AF-A0A2D5Y2G2-F1
#
_entry.id   AF-A0A2D5Y2G2-F1
#
_cell.length_a   1.000
_cell.length_b   1.000
_cell.length_c   1.000
_cell.angle_alpha   90.00
_cell.angle_beta   90.00
_cell.angle_gamma   90.00
#
_symmetry.space_group_name_H-M   'P 1'
#
loop_
_entity.id
_entity.type
_entity.pdbx_description
1 polymer ?
#
loop_
_entity_poly.entity_id
_entity_poly.type
_entity_poly.pdbx_seq_one_letter_code
_entity_poly.pdbx_strand_id
1 'polypeptide(L)'
;MISRLYNFLIILKSNLWFFPAFVCLLYAAATLGLYAIESQYFRDVTWPNILFNGTADDAKDLSVALLSSMITMATLAISITMVVLSLAATQLGPRLIRTFMSDLRTKIFISLFFGAVVACFVLTMLLYDATPKNDAPQLTITAVFVICFANLFVLLAFVHHVALSSIADQVILRVTKDLHTSLARLTSSDDSGIKEQEPDHSDWPKDFKLKRQRLYFKRSGYVQHINYNNIMNILEEHGLFIEIYFKAGHFLVQGEDGVRVYPKNKVSAEIDDAIRQCFTIGAARTPTQDVEYSIRHLVEIGLRAQSPGMDDNFTAITVLDHLSVAMAELFQKAIPMEWRQDSHGRVRMWARQSSEAHIIFSAFDQMRHSARDKPDIVYHLLKKFRILCELARTESQKQGLQKQLTQIKYDLEHIDRMVLDVDDMKKLCLQLLASLKGHGRIKP
;
A
#
# COMPACT_ATOMS: atom_id res chain seq x y z
N MET A 1 2.59 4.57 -26.83
CA MET A 1 4.02 4.64 -26.42
C MET A 1 4.21 5.23 -25.02
N ILE A 2 3.54 6.35 -24.70
CA ILE A 2 3.64 7.05 -23.40
C ILE A 2 3.20 6.18 -22.20
N SER A 3 2.13 5.37 -22.33
CA SER A 3 1.70 4.47 -21.24
C SER A 3 2.67 3.32 -20.96
N ARG A 4 3.41 2.85 -21.98
CA ARG A 4 4.46 1.83 -21.83
C ARG A 4 5.71 2.41 -21.16
N LEU A 5 6.09 3.64 -21.53
CA LEU A 5 7.20 4.34 -20.86
C LEU A 5 6.85 4.69 -19.41
N TYR A 6 5.61 5.09 -19.13
CA TYR A 6 5.12 5.34 -17.77
C TYR A 6 5.11 4.07 -16.92
N ASN A 7 4.61 2.95 -17.44
CA ASN A 7 4.67 1.66 -16.75
C ASN A 7 6.11 1.17 -16.57
N PHE A 8 6.98 1.36 -17.55
CA PHE A 8 8.41 1.03 -17.43
C PHE A 8 9.09 1.88 -16.36
N LEU A 9 8.80 3.18 -16.29
CA LEU A 9 9.29 4.09 -15.25
C LEU A 9 8.73 3.73 -13.86
N ILE A 10 7.48 3.27 -13.76
CA ILE A 10 6.91 2.74 -12.50
C ILE A 10 7.64 1.47 -12.08
N ILE A 11 7.92 0.56 -13.01
CA ILE A 11 8.65 -0.68 -12.74
C ILE A 11 10.10 -0.34 -12.30
N LEU A 12 10.78 0.58 -12.98
CA LEU A 12 12.10 1.07 -12.60
C LEU A 12 12.10 1.71 -11.20
N LYS A 13 11.14 2.60 -10.92
CA LYS A 13 10.98 3.23 -9.58
C LYS A 13 10.68 2.21 -8.49
N SER A 14 9.98 1.13 -8.81
CA SER A 14 9.66 0.06 -7.86
C SER A 14 10.85 -0.86 -7.55
N ASN A 15 11.88 -0.87 -8.41
CA ASN A 15 13.03 -1.74 -8.24
C ASN A 15 14.03 -1.15 -7.21
N LEU A 16 14.60 -1.97 -6.34
CA LEU A 16 15.49 -1.50 -5.26
C LEU A 16 16.84 -1.02 -5.81
N TRP A 17 17.36 -1.70 -6.83
CA TRP A 17 18.76 -1.59 -7.25
C TRP A 17 19.04 -0.55 -8.33
N PHE A 18 18.01 -0.13 -9.07
CA PHE A 18 18.20 0.79 -10.19
C PHE A 18 18.68 2.18 -9.71
N PHE A 19 18.07 2.70 -8.63
CA PHE A 19 18.44 4.00 -8.07
C PHE A 19 19.86 4.00 -7.48
N PRO A 20 20.27 3.01 -6.65
CA PRO A 20 21.66 2.85 -6.23
C PRO A 20 22.68 2.76 -7.37
N ALA A 21 22.39 1.96 -8.40
CA ALA A 21 23.30 1.81 -9.54
C ALA A 21 23.54 3.15 -10.26
N PHE A 22 22.49 3.95 -10.45
CA PHE A 22 22.60 5.28 -11.04
C PHE A 22 23.44 6.24 -10.18
N VAL A 23 23.23 6.25 -8.86
CA VAL A 23 24.03 7.09 -7.94
C VAL A 23 25.49 6.65 -7.92
N CYS A 24 25.79 5.35 -7.95
CA CYS A 24 27.16 4.85 -8.05
C CYS A 24 27.87 5.38 -9.29
N LEU A 25 27.18 5.43 -10.43
CA LEU A 25 27.71 6.00 -11.67
C LEU A 25 27.98 7.50 -11.54
N LEU A 26 27.12 8.24 -10.83
CA LEU A 26 27.36 9.66 -10.52
C LEU A 26 28.59 9.86 -9.64
N TYR A 27 28.80 9.03 -8.61
CA TYR A 27 30.00 9.08 -7.77
C TYR A 27 31.26 8.79 -8.59
N ALA A 28 31.23 7.76 -9.45
CA ALA A 28 32.35 7.46 -10.35
C ALA A 28 32.66 8.63 -11.29
N ALA A 29 31.63 9.18 -11.94
CA ALA A 29 31.78 10.32 -12.85
C ALA A 29 32.26 11.59 -12.13
N ALA A 30 31.78 11.84 -10.92
CA ALA A 30 32.21 12.97 -10.10
C ALA A 30 33.67 12.84 -9.67
N THR A 31 34.11 11.66 -9.23
CA THR A 31 35.52 11.44 -8.87
C THR A 31 36.44 11.53 -10.09
N LEU A 32 36.07 10.92 -11.21
CA LEU A 32 36.82 11.04 -12.48
C LEU A 32 36.88 12.48 -12.97
N GLY A 33 35.74 13.18 -12.95
CA GLY A 33 35.64 14.57 -13.39
C GLY A 33 36.45 15.51 -12.51
N LEU A 34 36.40 15.33 -11.19
CA LEU A 34 37.21 16.11 -10.24
C LEU A 34 38.71 15.89 -10.47
N TYR A 35 39.13 14.63 -10.65
CA TYR A 35 40.51 14.28 -10.97
C TYR A 35 40.97 14.89 -12.31
N ALA A 36 40.13 14.82 -13.34
CA ALA A 36 40.44 15.39 -14.65
C ALA A 36 40.58 16.93 -14.58
N ILE A 37 39.69 17.60 -13.85
CA ILE A 37 39.76 19.06 -13.65
C ILE A 37 41.03 19.43 -12.86
N GLU A 38 41.30 18.71 -11.78
CA GLU A 38 42.47 18.96 -10.94
C GLU A 38 43.79 18.77 -11.71
N SER A 39 43.91 17.66 -12.42
CA SER A 39 45.11 17.34 -13.22
C SER A 39 45.35 18.30 -14.38
N GLN A 40 44.29 18.87 -14.97
CA GLN A 40 44.41 19.77 -16.12
C GLN A 40 44.61 21.24 -15.72
N TYR A 41 43.96 21.74 -14.66
CA TYR A 41 43.90 23.18 -14.35
C TYR A 41 44.58 23.57 -13.04
N PHE A 42 44.75 22.65 -12.08
CA PHE A 42 45.20 22.98 -10.72
C PHE A 42 46.55 22.36 -10.35
N ARG A 43 47.31 21.91 -11.35
CA ARG A 43 48.60 21.22 -11.15
C ARG A 43 49.67 22.09 -10.47
N ASP A 44 49.66 23.39 -10.73
CA ASP A 44 50.65 24.35 -10.21
C ASP A 44 50.15 25.12 -8.98
N VAL A 45 48.98 24.78 -8.44
CA VAL A 45 48.37 25.49 -7.31
C VAL A 45 48.83 24.86 -6.00
N THR A 46 49.52 25.65 -5.18
CA THR A 46 49.86 25.25 -3.81
C THR A 46 48.62 25.38 -2.92
N TRP A 47 48.08 24.24 -2.51
CA TRP A 47 46.91 24.18 -1.65
C TRP A 47 47.24 24.46 -0.17
N PRO A 48 46.28 24.95 0.63
CA PRO A 48 46.46 25.11 2.07
C PRO A 48 46.71 23.76 2.75
N ASN A 49 47.49 23.74 3.84
CA ASN A 49 47.79 22.55 4.67
C ASN A 49 46.56 21.86 5.32
N ILE A 50 45.36 22.36 5.08
CA ILE A 50 44.09 21.75 5.50
C ILE A 50 43.70 20.62 4.54
N LEU A 51 44.11 20.71 3.27
CA LEU A 51 43.96 19.65 2.28
C LEU A 51 45.07 18.60 2.46
N PHE A 52 44.87 17.42 1.86
CA PHE A 52 45.83 16.32 1.96
C PHE A 52 47.25 16.77 1.59
N ASN A 53 48.17 16.71 2.55
CA ASN A 53 49.57 17.12 2.40
C ASN A 53 50.51 15.95 2.75
N GLY A 54 50.29 14.82 2.07
CA GLY A 54 51.09 13.60 2.19
C GLY A 54 51.74 13.20 0.86
N THR A 55 52.59 12.18 0.88
CA THR A 55 53.23 11.65 -0.33
C THR A 55 52.24 10.84 -1.19
N ALA A 56 52.62 10.53 -2.43
CA ALA A 56 51.81 9.70 -3.32
C ALA A 56 51.58 8.28 -2.77
N ASP A 57 52.55 7.74 -2.03
CA ASP A 57 52.43 6.43 -1.40
C ASP A 57 51.49 6.49 -0.18
N ASP A 58 51.57 7.56 0.63
CA ASP A 58 50.60 7.80 1.72
C ASP A 58 49.16 7.90 1.18
N ALA A 59 48.97 8.53 0.01
CA ALA A 59 47.67 8.65 -0.64
C ALA A 59 47.13 7.28 -1.08
N LYS A 60 47.98 6.42 -1.64
CA LYS A 60 47.60 5.05 -2.04
C LYS A 60 47.19 4.24 -0.82
N ASP A 61 48.00 4.22 0.22
CA ASP A 61 47.73 3.48 1.45
C ASP A 61 46.45 3.97 2.13
N LEU A 62 46.26 5.29 2.20
CA LEU A 62 45.02 5.89 2.69
C LEU A 62 43.81 5.47 1.84
N SER A 63 43.92 5.50 0.51
CA SER A 63 42.82 5.13 -0.39
C SER A 63 42.42 3.65 -0.23
N VAL A 64 43.39 2.75 -0.09
CA VAL A 64 43.16 1.31 0.13
C VAL A 64 42.52 1.06 1.50
N ALA A 65 43.00 1.75 2.54
CA ALA A 65 42.41 1.68 3.88
C ALA A 65 40.95 2.19 3.89
N LEU A 66 40.68 3.32 3.23
CA LEU A 66 39.33 3.86 3.07
C LEU A 66 38.42 2.91 2.29
N LEU A 67 38.89 2.35 1.18
CA LEU A 67 38.14 1.40 0.36
C LEU A 67 37.71 0.18 1.20
N SER A 68 38.64 -0.42 1.95
CA SER A 68 38.35 -1.56 2.84
C SER A 68 37.32 -1.21 3.93
N SER A 69 37.46 -0.04 4.55
CA SER A 69 36.52 0.47 5.55
C SER A 69 35.12 0.72 4.97
N MET A 70 35.03 1.34 3.78
CA MET A 70 33.74 1.57 3.11
C MET A 70 33.06 0.26 2.69
N ILE A 71 33.82 -0.73 2.21
CA ILE A 71 33.27 -2.06 1.88
C ILE A 71 32.68 -2.71 3.14
N THR A 72 33.36 -2.60 4.28
CA THR A 72 32.87 -3.11 5.56
C THR A 72 31.57 -2.41 5.97
N MET A 73 31.50 -1.07 5.85
CA MET A 73 30.27 -0.32 6.14
C MET A 73 29.12 -0.66 5.19
N ALA A 74 29.38 -0.82 3.89
CA ALA A 74 28.38 -1.25 2.92
C ALA A 74 27.85 -2.67 3.26
N THR A 75 28.73 -3.58 3.66
CA THR A 75 28.37 -4.94 4.09
C THR A 75 27.52 -4.92 5.37
N LEU A 76 27.85 -4.05 6.33
CA LEU A 76 27.04 -3.84 7.53
C LEU A 76 25.66 -3.30 7.18
N ALA A 77 25.56 -2.33 6.28
CA ALA A 77 24.29 -1.78 5.83
C ALA A 77 23.40 -2.83 5.15
N ILE A 78 23.97 -3.70 4.30
CA ILE A 78 23.26 -4.83 3.68
C ILE A 78 22.78 -5.81 4.75
N SER A 79 23.64 -6.17 5.70
CA SER A 79 23.31 -7.08 6.80
C SER A 79 22.13 -6.58 7.62
N ILE A 80 22.17 -5.30 8.02
CA ILE A 80 21.07 -4.65 8.75
C ILE A 80 19.79 -4.64 7.89
N THR A 81 19.90 -4.30 6.60
CA THR A 81 18.75 -4.31 5.68
C THR A 81 18.10 -5.68 5.60
N MET A 82 18.90 -6.76 5.53
CA MET A 82 18.40 -8.13 5.50
C MET A 82 17.74 -8.55 6.81
N VAL A 83 18.32 -8.19 7.96
CA VAL A 83 17.72 -8.45 9.28
C VAL A 83 16.35 -7.78 9.39
N VAL A 84 16.26 -6.51 8.98
CA VAL A 84 15.01 -5.73 9.04
C VAL A 84 13.99 -6.28 8.07
N LEU A 85 14.42 -6.66 6.86
CA LEU A 85 13.55 -7.28 5.88
C LEU A 85 12.98 -8.61 6.40
N SER A 86 13.81 -9.42 7.05
CA SER A 86 13.40 -10.66 7.71
C SER A 86 12.41 -10.38 8.85
N LEU A 87 12.70 -9.40 9.70
CA LEU A 87 11.83 -9.02 10.81
C LEU A 87 10.47 -8.51 10.31
N ALA A 88 10.47 -7.67 9.28
CA ALA A 88 9.26 -7.16 8.65
C ALA A 88 8.45 -8.27 7.97
N ALA A 89 9.10 -9.23 7.30
CA ALA A 89 8.42 -10.38 6.70
C ALA A 89 7.68 -11.23 7.77
N THR A 90 8.32 -11.42 8.92
CA THR A 90 7.75 -12.15 10.07
C THR A 90 6.62 -11.36 10.72
N GLN A 91 6.85 -10.10 11.09
CA GLN A 91 5.89 -9.30 11.86
C GLN A 91 4.71 -8.78 11.02
N LEU A 92 4.94 -8.42 9.75
CA LEU A 92 4.01 -7.59 8.96
C LEU A 92 3.54 -8.26 7.68
N GLY A 93 4.33 -9.22 7.17
CA GLY A 93 3.95 -10.10 6.08
C GLY A 93 4.53 -9.80 4.72
N PRO A 94 4.38 -10.76 3.79
CA PRO A 94 5.10 -10.74 2.51
C PRO A 94 4.67 -9.58 1.63
N ARG A 95 3.48 -9.03 1.83
CA ARG A 95 2.97 -7.87 1.08
C ARG A 95 3.69 -6.57 1.47
N LEU A 96 4.17 -6.47 2.71
CA LEU A 96 4.84 -5.27 3.18
C LEU A 96 6.32 -5.20 2.81
N ILE A 97 6.93 -6.34 2.47
CA ILE A 97 8.27 -6.42 1.88
C ILE A 97 8.37 -5.50 0.66
N ARG A 98 7.35 -5.54 -0.22
CA ARG A 98 7.33 -4.70 -1.43
C ARG A 98 7.30 -3.20 -1.08
N THR A 99 6.58 -2.84 -0.02
CA THR A 99 6.50 -1.47 0.48
C THR A 99 7.84 -1.01 1.06
N PHE A 100 8.53 -1.86 1.84
CA PHE A 100 9.87 -1.56 2.36
C PHE A 100 10.90 -1.41 1.24
N MET A 101 10.89 -2.33 0.27
CA MET A 101 11.76 -2.28 -0.92
C MET A 101 11.50 -1.07 -1.82
N SER A 102 10.32 -0.45 -1.70
CA SER A 102 9.95 0.77 -2.42
C SER A 102 10.31 2.05 -1.67
N ASP A 103 10.76 1.99 -0.42
CA ASP A 103 11.06 3.20 0.37
C ASP A 103 12.26 3.95 -0.19
N LEU A 104 12.05 5.21 -0.54
CA LEU A 104 13.06 6.08 -1.14
C LEU A 104 14.22 6.34 -0.17
N ARG A 105 13.96 6.39 1.15
CA ARG A 105 15.02 6.65 2.14
C ARG A 105 16.01 5.50 2.21
N THR A 106 15.52 4.26 2.26
CA THR A 106 16.38 3.06 2.21
C THR A 106 17.21 3.04 0.94
N LYS A 107 16.63 3.39 -0.21
CA LYS A 107 17.37 3.50 -1.47
C LYS A 107 18.47 4.57 -1.40
N ILE A 108 18.19 5.74 -0.83
CA ILE A 108 19.19 6.81 -0.67
C ILE A 108 20.36 6.35 0.21
N PHE A 109 20.09 5.77 1.37
CA PHE A 109 21.15 5.28 2.27
C PHE A 109 22.05 4.25 1.59
N ILE A 110 21.46 3.21 0.98
CA ILE A 110 22.21 2.19 0.21
C ILE A 110 23.04 2.85 -0.90
N SER A 111 22.46 3.82 -1.62
CA SER A 111 23.14 4.53 -2.70
C SER A 111 24.37 5.31 -2.22
N LEU A 112 24.30 5.95 -1.04
CA LEU A 112 25.40 6.70 -0.46
C LEU A 112 26.53 5.76 -0.01
N PHE A 113 26.22 4.61 0.62
CA PHE A 113 27.24 3.64 1.01
C PHE A 113 28.01 3.10 -0.19
N PHE A 114 27.29 2.61 -1.21
CA PHE A 114 27.90 2.06 -2.41
C PHE A 114 28.57 3.15 -3.26
N GLY A 115 28.02 4.36 -3.30
CA GLY A 115 28.64 5.51 -3.96
C GLY A 115 30.01 5.85 -3.36
N ALA A 116 30.13 5.85 -2.04
CA ALA A 116 31.42 6.06 -1.37
C ALA A 116 32.44 4.93 -1.66
N VAL A 117 31.99 3.66 -1.71
CA VAL A 117 32.84 2.53 -2.13
C VAL A 117 33.36 2.75 -3.54
N VAL A 118 32.48 3.14 -4.48
CA VAL A 118 32.86 3.39 -5.87
C VAL A 118 33.81 4.58 -6.00
N ALA A 119 33.58 5.66 -5.26
CA ALA A 119 34.51 6.80 -5.24
C ALA A 119 35.89 6.42 -4.72
N CYS A 120 35.97 5.61 -3.66
CA CYS A 120 37.25 5.06 -3.17
C CYS A 120 37.90 4.16 -4.21
N PHE A 121 37.14 3.27 -4.84
CA PHE A 121 37.66 2.36 -5.87
C PHE A 121 38.23 3.11 -7.06
N VAL A 122 37.50 4.11 -7.58
CA VAL A 122 37.95 4.97 -8.67
C VAL A 122 39.20 5.76 -8.25
N LEU A 123 39.23 6.33 -7.04
CA LEU A 123 40.42 7.01 -6.53
C LEU A 123 41.62 6.08 -6.46
N THR A 124 41.47 4.88 -5.92
CA THR A 124 42.55 3.88 -5.85
C THR A 124 43.03 3.51 -7.25
N MET A 125 42.12 3.28 -8.21
CA MET A 125 42.48 3.01 -9.60
C MET A 125 43.32 4.14 -10.21
N LEU A 126 42.90 5.40 -10.02
CA LEU A 126 43.61 6.58 -10.54
C LEU A 126 44.99 6.77 -9.89
N LEU A 127 45.12 6.52 -8.58
CA LEU A 127 46.38 6.64 -7.86
C LEU A 127 47.40 5.55 -8.24
N TYR A 128 46.94 4.36 -8.61
CA TYR A 128 47.82 3.28 -9.07
C TYR A 128 48.28 3.47 -10.53
N ASP A 129 47.48 4.13 -11.36
CA ASP A 129 47.85 4.48 -12.75
C ASP A 129 48.76 5.72 -12.82
N ALA A 130 48.79 6.55 -11.77
CA ALA A 130 49.61 7.75 -11.71
C ALA A 130 51.11 7.44 -11.58
N THR A 131 51.93 8.00 -12.48
CA THR A 131 53.40 7.89 -12.42
C THR A 131 53.99 8.66 -11.24
N PRO A 132 55.15 8.26 -10.67
CA PRO A 132 55.77 8.89 -9.49
C PRO A 132 56.20 10.36 -9.66
N LYS A 133 56.12 10.92 -10.88
CA LYS A 133 56.34 12.35 -11.16
C LYS A 133 55.08 13.22 -11.04
N ASN A 134 53.89 12.61 -10.88
CA ASN A 134 52.66 13.36 -10.64
C ASN A 134 52.50 13.58 -9.13
N ASP A 135 52.40 14.85 -8.74
CA ASP A 135 51.89 15.19 -7.42
C ASP A 135 50.50 14.56 -7.23
N ALA A 136 50.28 13.98 -6.05
CA ALA A 136 49.03 13.33 -5.73
C ALA A 136 47.86 14.34 -5.84
N PRO A 137 46.70 13.96 -6.41
CA PRO A 137 45.55 14.84 -6.58
C PRO A 137 44.90 15.17 -5.22
N GLN A 138 45.43 16.19 -4.53
CA GLN A 138 45.10 16.55 -3.15
C GLN A 138 43.61 16.89 -2.98
N LEU A 139 43.01 17.59 -3.94
CA LEU A 139 41.59 17.97 -3.91
C LEU A 139 40.69 16.73 -4.08
N THR A 140 41.01 15.86 -5.03
CA THR A 140 40.26 14.62 -5.26
C THR A 140 40.34 13.69 -4.05
N ILE A 141 41.53 13.50 -3.49
CA ILE A 141 41.74 12.69 -2.27
C ILE A 141 40.92 13.26 -1.11
N THR A 142 41.01 14.59 -0.90
CA THR A 142 40.29 15.24 0.20
C THR A 142 38.78 15.14 0.02
N ALA A 143 38.26 15.30 -1.20
CA ALA A 143 36.84 15.16 -1.48
C ALA A 143 36.33 13.73 -1.18
N VAL A 144 37.08 12.71 -1.59
CA VAL A 144 36.76 11.31 -1.28
C VAL A 144 36.84 11.05 0.22
N PHE A 145 37.83 11.60 0.91
CA PHE A 145 37.93 11.51 2.38
C PHE A 145 36.72 12.14 3.08
N VAL A 146 36.29 13.33 2.66
CA VAL A 146 35.10 14.00 3.19
C VAL A 146 33.84 13.17 2.93
N ILE A 147 33.71 12.58 1.74
CA ILE A 147 32.62 11.64 1.41
C ILE A 147 32.63 10.46 2.38
N CYS A 148 33.78 9.83 2.59
CA CYS A 148 33.94 8.69 3.51
C CYS A 148 33.59 9.07 4.96
N PHE A 149 34.04 10.24 5.41
CA PHE A 149 33.74 10.74 6.75
C PHE A 149 32.25 11.04 6.92
N ALA A 150 31.62 11.71 5.94
CA ALA A 150 30.18 11.93 5.93
C ALA A 150 29.40 10.60 5.97
N ASN A 151 29.91 9.57 5.31
CA ASN A 151 29.28 8.24 5.27
C ASN A 151 29.18 7.58 6.65
N LEU A 152 30.06 7.92 7.59
CA LEU A 152 29.95 7.49 8.99
C LEU A 152 28.65 8.00 9.64
N PHE A 153 28.31 9.27 9.41
CA PHE A 153 27.06 9.85 9.92
C PHE A 153 25.84 9.32 9.18
N VAL A 154 25.98 9.04 7.87
CA VAL A 154 24.95 8.36 7.09
C VAL A 154 24.66 6.97 7.66
N LEU A 155 25.68 6.23 8.13
CA LEU A 155 25.49 4.96 8.84
C LEU A 155 24.68 5.12 10.12
N LEU A 156 25.02 6.10 10.96
CA LEU A 156 24.26 6.38 12.19
C LEU A 156 22.80 6.74 11.88
N ALA A 157 22.59 7.60 10.88
CA ALA A 157 21.25 7.98 10.42
C ALA A 157 20.48 6.79 9.82
N PHE A 158 21.16 5.89 9.11
CA PHE A 158 20.57 4.68 8.55
C PHE A 158 20.11 3.72 9.65
N VAL A 159 20.96 3.47 10.65
CA VAL A 159 20.61 2.63 11.82
C VAL A 159 19.42 3.23 12.57
N HIS A 160 19.43 4.55 12.82
CA HIS A 160 18.32 5.23 13.47
C HIS A 160 17.02 5.15 12.67
N HIS A 161 17.09 5.38 11.35
CA HIS A 161 15.94 5.26 10.45
C HIS A 161 15.37 3.84 10.48
N VAL A 162 16.23 2.84 10.38
CA VAL A 162 15.87 1.43 10.42
C VAL A 162 15.18 1.08 11.74
N ALA A 163 15.76 1.48 12.88
CA ALA A 163 15.22 1.19 14.21
C ALA A 163 13.81 1.78 14.38
N LEU A 164 13.57 3.00 13.91
CA LEU A 164 12.24 3.63 13.97
C LEU A 164 11.25 3.05 12.94
N SER A 165 11.73 2.63 11.78
CA SER A 165 10.88 2.06 10.71
C SER A 165 10.37 0.65 11.03
N SER A 166 10.99 -0.03 12.00
CA SER A 166 10.63 -1.37 12.44
C SER A 166 9.43 -1.42 13.40
N ILE A 167 8.86 -0.28 13.77
CA ILE A 167 7.73 -0.21 14.70
C ILE A 167 6.44 -0.37 13.90
N ALA A 168 5.65 -1.39 14.25
CA ALA A 168 4.36 -1.72 13.63
C ALA A 168 3.46 -0.49 13.45
N ASP A 169 3.54 0.49 14.35
CA ASP A 169 2.81 1.76 14.31
C ASP A 169 3.01 2.56 13.02
N GLN A 170 4.24 2.68 12.51
CA GLN A 170 4.47 3.47 11.27
C GLN A 170 3.84 2.80 10.05
N VAL A 171 3.79 1.47 10.05
CA VAL A 171 3.16 0.70 9.01
C VAL A 171 1.65 0.83 9.08
N ILE A 172 1.09 0.68 10.29
CA ILE A 172 -0.33 0.86 10.52
C ILE A 172 -0.74 2.27 10.07
N LEU A 173 0.01 3.31 10.43
CA LEU A 173 -0.23 4.68 9.98
C LEU A 173 -0.16 4.82 8.45
N ARG A 174 0.82 4.19 7.79
CA ARG A 174 0.95 4.21 6.32
C ARG A 174 -0.23 3.53 5.64
N VAL A 175 -0.60 2.32 6.07
CA VAL A 175 -1.74 1.58 5.50
C VAL A 175 -3.06 2.31 5.79
N THR A 176 -3.19 2.92 6.97
CA THR A 176 -4.35 3.76 7.31
C THR A 176 -4.43 4.97 6.39
N LYS A 177 -3.30 5.63 6.09
CA LYS A 177 -3.28 6.74 5.11
C LYS A 177 -3.69 6.28 3.71
N ASP A 178 -3.26 5.10 3.27
CA ASP A 178 -3.68 4.51 2.00
C ASP A 178 -5.18 4.18 1.98
N LEU A 179 -5.72 3.72 3.12
CA LEU A 179 -7.15 3.50 3.31
C LEU A 179 -7.93 4.81 3.21
N HIS A 180 -7.54 5.86 3.94
CA HIS A 180 -8.15 7.19 3.85
C HIS A 180 -8.11 7.76 2.42
N THR A 181 -6.99 7.60 1.73
CA THR A 181 -6.85 8.03 0.33
C THR A 181 -7.81 7.25 -0.58
N SER A 182 -7.98 5.96 -0.35
CA SER A 182 -8.87 5.12 -1.14
C SER A 182 -10.35 5.39 -0.84
N LEU A 183 -10.69 5.65 0.42
CA LEU A 183 -12.01 6.13 0.84
C LEU A 183 -12.32 7.48 0.19
N ALA A 184 -11.40 8.44 0.25
CA ALA A 184 -11.56 9.74 -0.41
C ALA A 184 -11.90 9.59 -1.90
N ARG A 185 -11.17 8.73 -2.63
CA ARG A 185 -11.43 8.45 -4.06
C ARG A 185 -12.79 7.80 -4.33
N LEU A 186 -13.25 6.90 -3.47
CA LEU A 186 -14.60 6.32 -3.62
C LEU A 186 -15.69 7.39 -3.48
N THR A 187 -15.41 8.44 -2.72
CA THR A 187 -16.40 9.41 -2.25
C THR A 187 -16.31 10.76 -2.95
N SER A 188 -15.28 10.96 -3.77
CA SER A 188 -15.01 12.20 -4.53
C SER A 188 -15.58 12.18 -5.94
N SER A 189 -16.36 11.15 -6.30
CA SER A 189 -17.20 11.23 -7.50
C SER A 189 -18.38 12.11 -7.13
N ASP A 190 -18.69 13.13 -7.93
CA ASP A 190 -19.73 14.17 -7.79
C ASP A 190 -21.19 13.67 -7.59
N ASP A 191 -21.40 12.47 -7.04
CA ASP A 191 -22.68 12.04 -6.48
C ASP A 191 -22.87 12.72 -5.12
N SER A 192 -23.21 14.01 -5.19
CA SER A 192 -23.67 14.78 -4.06
C SER A 192 -24.90 14.12 -3.43
N GLY A 193 -24.70 13.27 -2.42
CA GLY A 193 -25.50 13.19 -1.19
C GLY A 193 -27.02 12.97 -1.28
N ILE A 194 -27.61 12.80 -2.45
CA ILE A 194 -29.00 12.42 -2.62
C ILE A 194 -28.96 10.92 -2.83
N LYS A 195 -29.45 10.16 -1.85
CA LYS A 195 -29.95 8.81 -2.13
C LYS A 195 -31.05 8.98 -3.18
N GLU A 196 -30.71 9.02 -4.46
CA GLU A 196 -31.69 8.75 -5.48
C GLU A 196 -32.28 7.40 -5.11
N GLN A 197 -33.61 7.36 -4.96
CA GLN A 197 -34.31 6.12 -4.72
C GLN A 197 -33.82 5.13 -5.77
N GLU A 198 -33.56 3.89 -5.34
CA GLU A 198 -33.20 2.82 -6.26
C GLU A 198 -34.19 2.89 -7.43
N PRO A 199 -33.70 3.11 -8.66
CA PRO A 199 -34.54 3.42 -9.79
C PRO A 199 -35.48 2.25 -9.96
N ASP A 200 -36.77 2.56 -10.13
CA ASP A 200 -37.74 1.53 -10.43
C ASP A 200 -37.24 0.76 -11.67
N HIS A 201 -37.20 -0.57 -11.57
CA HIS A 201 -36.74 -1.44 -12.66
C HIS A 201 -37.61 -1.34 -13.92
N SER A 202 -38.60 -0.45 -13.95
CA SER A 202 -39.45 -0.13 -15.09
C SER A 202 -38.65 0.31 -16.32
N ASP A 203 -37.52 1.00 -16.16
CA ASP A 203 -36.64 1.40 -17.26
C ASP A 203 -35.69 0.27 -17.73
N TRP A 204 -35.61 -0.84 -16.97
CA TRP A 204 -34.80 -1.98 -17.35
C TRP A 204 -35.51 -2.87 -18.37
N PRO A 205 -34.83 -3.39 -19.41
CA PRO A 205 -35.48 -4.21 -20.42
C PRO A 205 -36.11 -5.49 -19.83
N LYS A 206 -37.43 -5.66 -20.00
CA LYS A 206 -38.18 -6.82 -19.45
C LYS A 206 -37.69 -8.17 -20.00
N ASP A 207 -37.21 -8.17 -21.25
CA ASP A 207 -36.66 -9.33 -21.92
C ASP A 207 -35.13 -9.46 -21.79
N PHE A 208 -34.49 -8.66 -20.92
CA PHE A 208 -33.05 -8.71 -20.67
C PHE A 208 -32.58 -10.14 -20.39
N LYS A 209 -33.29 -10.89 -19.54
CA LYS A 209 -32.92 -12.27 -19.19
C LYS A 209 -32.86 -13.21 -20.40
N LEU A 210 -33.71 -12.99 -21.40
CA LEU A 210 -33.87 -13.84 -22.59
C LEU A 210 -32.91 -13.44 -23.72
N LYS A 211 -32.69 -12.14 -23.90
CA LYS A 211 -31.93 -11.60 -25.06
C LYS A 211 -30.59 -10.98 -24.69
N ARG A 212 -30.04 -11.28 -23.51
CA ARG A 212 -28.67 -10.91 -23.13
C ARG A 212 -27.63 -11.86 -23.72
N GLN A 213 -26.45 -11.33 -24.00
CA GLN A 213 -25.22 -12.05 -24.30
C GLN A 213 -24.34 -12.10 -23.05
N ARG A 214 -23.66 -13.23 -22.84
CA ARG A 214 -22.61 -13.35 -21.82
C ARG A 214 -21.27 -12.93 -22.41
N LEU A 215 -20.53 -12.13 -21.66
CA LEU A 215 -19.16 -11.75 -21.98
C LEU A 215 -18.22 -12.48 -21.02
N TYR A 216 -17.37 -13.32 -21.60
CA TYR A 216 -16.41 -14.15 -20.88
C TYR A 216 -15.03 -13.53 -20.92
N PHE A 217 -14.15 -13.75 -19.96
CA PHE A 217 -12.77 -13.28 -20.05
C PHE A 217 -11.81 -14.40 -20.44
N LYS A 218 -10.78 -14.06 -21.24
CA LYS A 218 -9.81 -15.01 -21.81
C LYS A 218 -8.66 -15.36 -20.84
N ARG A 219 -8.64 -14.79 -19.63
CA ARG A 219 -7.57 -14.99 -18.63
C ARG A 219 -8.13 -14.94 -17.22
N SER A 220 -7.50 -15.68 -16.31
CA SER A 220 -7.77 -15.60 -14.88
C SER A 220 -6.90 -14.52 -14.22
N GLY A 221 -7.38 -13.93 -13.12
CA GLY A 221 -6.64 -12.96 -12.32
C GLY A 221 -7.55 -12.02 -11.54
N TYR A 222 -6.94 -11.09 -10.81
CA TYR A 222 -7.68 -10.07 -10.07
C TYR A 222 -8.15 -8.94 -10.99
N VAL A 223 -9.42 -8.57 -10.87
CA VAL A 223 -9.97 -7.34 -11.49
C VAL A 223 -9.38 -6.14 -10.75
N GLN A 224 -8.46 -5.42 -11.38
CA GLN A 224 -7.74 -4.29 -10.79
C GLN A 224 -8.46 -2.97 -11.02
N HIS A 225 -9.06 -2.80 -12.20
CA HIS A 225 -9.75 -1.58 -12.59
C HIS A 225 -10.90 -1.89 -13.55
N ILE A 226 -12.03 -1.20 -13.35
CA ILE A 226 -13.20 -1.18 -14.21
C ILE A 226 -13.41 0.28 -14.64
N ASN A 227 -13.30 0.55 -15.93
CA ASN A 227 -13.53 1.88 -16.49
C ASN A 227 -15.03 2.07 -16.78
N TYR A 228 -15.78 2.41 -15.73
CA TYR A 228 -17.23 2.62 -15.80
C TYR A 228 -17.65 3.70 -16.81
N ASN A 229 -16.85 4.76 -16.98
CA ASN A 229 -17.17 5.86 -17.89
C ASN A 229 -17.07 5.42 -19.35
N ASN A 230 -15.99 4.72 -19.73
CA ASN A 230 -15.87 4.18 -21.09
C ASN A 230 -16.93 3.14 -21.39
N ILE A 231 -17.27 2.29 -20.40
CA ILE A 231 -18.39 1.36 -20.55
C ILE A 231 -19.67 2.15 -20.83
N MET A 232 -20.00 3.18 -20.05
CA MET A 232 -21.20 3.99 -20.26
C MET A 232 -21.25 4.60 -21.67
N ASN A 233 -20.14 5.18 -22.16
CA ASN A 233 -20.08 5.75 -23.51
C ASN A 233 -20.42 4.71 -24.58
N ILE A 234 -19.88 3.49 -24.47
CA ILE A 234 -20.18 2.38 -25.40
C ILE A 234 -21.67 2.00 -25.31
N LEU A 235 -22.25 1.97 -24.10
CA LEU A 235 -23.66 1.65 -23.91
C LEU A 235 -24.58 2.71 -24.51
N GLU A 236 -24.23 3.98 -24.38
CA GLU A 236 -24.99 5.10 -24.96
C GLU A 236 -24.92 5.08 -26.50
N GLU A 237 -23.72 4.98 -27.06
CA GLU A 237 -23.47 5.01 -28.50
C GLU A 237 -24.22 3.89 -29.24
N HIS A 238 -24.23 2.68 -28.67
CA HIS A 238 -24.85 1.51 -29.29
C HIS A 238 -26.25 1.17 -28.74
N GLY A 239 -26.75 1.95 -27.78
CA GLY A 239 -28.04 1.73 -27.14
C GLY A 239 -28.12 0.39 -26.42
N LEU A 240 -27.08 0.03 -25.68
CA LEU A 240 -26.93 -1.21 -24.93
C LEU A 240 -27.19 -1.02 -23.42
N PHE A 241 -27.29 -2.15 -22.72
CA PHE A 241 -27.43 -2.28 -21.27
C PHE A 241 -26.44 -3.34 -20.77
N ILE A 242 -25.90 -3.19 -19.56
CA ILE A 242 -24.93 -4.14 -18.99
C ILE A 242 -25.19 -4.45 -17.52
N GLU A 243 -25.01 -5.71 -17.13
CA GLU A 243 -24.91 -6.16 -15.75
C GLU A 243 -23.50 -6.72 -15.49
N ILE A 244 -22.83 -6.19 -14.47
CA ILE A 244 -21.51 -6.63 -14.01
C ILE A 244 -21.69 -7.22 -12.61
N TYR A 245 -21.41 -8.52 -12.46
CA TYR A 245 -21.67 -9.28 -11.24
C TYR A 245 -20.50 -9.28 -10.25
N PHE A 246 -19.37 -8.69 -10.62
CA PHE A 246 -18.18 -8.59 -9.79
C PHE A 246 -17.72 -7.14 -9.65
N LYS A 247 -16.86 -6.91 -8.65
CA LYS A 247 -16.25 -5.61 -8.34
C LYS A 247 -14.73 -5.69 -8.49
N ALA A 248 -14.06 -4.54 -8.44
CA ALA A 248 -12.61 -4.50 -8.28
C ALA A 248 -12.16 -5.29 -7.05
N GLY A 249 -11.07 -6.05 -7.19
CA GLY A 249 -10.58 -7.01 -6.21
C GLY A 249 -11.08 -8.44 -6.42
N HIS A 250 -12.14 -8.68 -7.19
CA HIS A 250 -12.61 -10.04 -7.48
C HIS A 250 -11.53 -10.86 -8.21
N PHE A 251 -11.36 -12.13 -7.84
CA PHE A 251 -10.51 -13.05 -8.58
C PHE A 251 -11.36 -13.73 -9.65
N LEU A 252 -11.19 -13.28 -10.88
CA LEU A 252 -11.90 -13.78 -12.03
C LEU A 252 -11.24 -15.06 -12.54
N VAL A 253 -12.05 -16.09 -12.78
CA VAL A 253 -11.63 -17.32 -13.44
C VAL A 253 -11.93 -17.22 -14.93
N GLN A 254 -11.01 -17.69 -15.78
CA GLN A 254 -11.24 -17.78 -17.21
C GLN A 254 -12.55 -18.53 -17.51
N GLY A 255 -13.42 -17.91 -18.32
CA GLY A 255 -14.75 -18.47 -18.65
C GLY A 255 -15.85 -18.26 -17.60
N GLU A 256 -15.57 -17.56 -16.49
CA GLU A 256 -16.58 -17.18 -15.49
C GLU A 256 -17.66 -16.27 -16.09
N ASP A 257 -18.93 -16.53 -15.78
CA ASP A 257 -20.08 -15.68 -16.13
C ASP A 257 -20.15 -14.50 -15.15
N GLY A 258 -19.58 -13.36 -15.55
CA GLY A 258 -19.52 -12.16 -14.71
C GLY A 258 -20.05 -10.89 -15.36
N VAL A 259 -20.28 -10.89 -16.68
CA VAL A 259 -20.75 -9.73 -17.43
C VAL A 259 -21.83 -10.13 -18.43
N ARG A 260 -22.95 -9.42 -18.44
CA ARG A 260 -24.09 -9.66 -19.34
C ARG A 260 -24.46 -8.38 -20.06
N VAL A 261 -24.54 -8.43 -21.39
CA VAL A 261 -24.80 -7.27 -22.27
C VAL A 261 -26.11 -7.50 -23.04
N TYR A 262 -26.95 -6.49 -23.16
CA TYR A 262 -28.22 -6.52 -23.89
C TYR A 262 -28.35 -5.30 -24.83
N PRO A 263 -29.04 -5.42 -25.97
CA PRO A 263 -29.57 -6.66 -26.55
C PRO A 263 -28.52 -7.40 -27.39
N LYS A 264 -28.51 -8.73 -27.30
CA LYS A 264 -27.54 -9.62 -27.98
C LYS A 264 -27.41 -9.34 -29.48
N ASN A 265 -28.50 -9.01 -30.17
CA ASN A 265 -28.49 -8.75 -31.61
C ASN A 265 -27.74 -7.48 -32.03
N LYS A 266 -27.44 -6.58 -31.08
CA LYS A 266 -26.64 -5.38 -31.30
C LYS A 266 -25.18 -5.54 -30.87
N VAL A 267 -24.82 -6.66 -30.24
CA VAL A 267 -23.46 -6.88 -29.75
C VAL A 267 -22.64 -7.54 -30.87
N SER A 268 -21.80 -6.74 -31.53
CA SER A 268 -20.80 -7.25 -32.48
C SER A 268 -19.53 -7.73 -31.75
N ALA A 269 -18.62 -8.41 -32.47
CA ALA A 269 -17.35 -8.84 -31.90
C ALA A 269 -16.47 -7.65 -31.48
N GLU A 270 -16.53 -6.54 -32.24
CA GLU A 270 -15.81 -5.31 -31.94
C GLU A 270 -16.29 -4.67 -30.63
N ILE A 271 -17.61 -4.66 -30.40
CA ILE A 271 -18.22 -4.14 -29.16
C ILE A 271 -17.84 -5.02 -27.97
N ASP A 272 -17.87 -6.35 -28.14
CA ASP A 272 -17.47 -7.29 -27.09
C ASP A 272 -16.01 -7.08 -26.67
N ASP A 273 -15.10 -6.89 -27.63
CA ASP A 273 -13.69 -6.58 -27.35
C ASP A 273 -13.49 -5.18 -26.75
N ALA A 274 -14.25 -4.17 -27.19
CA ALA A 274 -14.21 -2.83 -26.60
C ALA A 274 -14.65 -2.83 -25.12
N ILE A 275 -15.72 -3.56 -24.78
CA ILE A 275 -16.17 -3.73 -23.40
C ILE A 275 -15.10 -4.48 -22.59
N ARG A 276 -14.50 -5.56 -23.12
CA ARG A 276 -13.41 -6.29 -22.43
C ARG A 276 -12.22 -5.39 -22.12
N GLN A 277 -11.85 -4.47 -23.00
CA GLN A 277 -10.74 -3.54 -22.80
C GLN A 277 -10.98 -2.54 -21.67
N CYS A 278 -12.24 -2.35 -21.25
CA CYS A 278 -12.56 -1.53 -20.08
C CYS A 278 -12.22 -2.22 -18.73
N PHE A 279 -11.85 -3.49 -18.74
CA PHE A 279 -11.45 -4.25 -17.56
C PHE A 279 -9.94 -4.53 -17.55
N THR A 280 -9.28 -4.10 -16.48
CA THR A 280 -7.88 -4.46 -16.23
C THR A 280 -7.82 -5.67 -15.32
N ILE A 281 -7.27 -6.78 -15.81
CA ILE A 281 -7.06 -8.02 -15.04
C ILE A 281 -5.55 -8.23 -14.87
N GLY A 282 -5.11 -8.47 -13.64
CA GLY A 282 -3.69 -8.69 -13.33
C GLY A 282 -3.46 -9.78 -12.28
N ALA A 283 -2.20 -10.14 -12.06
CA ALA A 283 -1.83 -11.24 -11.17
C ALA A 283 -2.02 -10.93 -9.67
N ALA A 284 -2.14 -9.65 -9.29
CA ALA A 284 -2.28 -9.22 -7.90
C ALA A 284 -3.40 -8.18 -7.75
N ARG A 285 -4.02 -8.13 -6.57
CA ARG A 285 -4.98 -7.06 -6.22
C ARG A 285 -4.29 -5.69 -6.12
N THR A 286 -5.06 -4.63 -6.29
CA THR A 286 -4.58 -3.24 -6.23
C THR A 286 -5.55 -2.36 -5.44
N PRO A 287 -5.06 -1.37 -4.67
CA PRO A 287 -5.93 -0.46 -3.88
C PRO A 287 -6.67 0.58 -4.73
N THR A 288 -6.45 0.62 -6.06
CA THR A 288 -6.97 1.68 -6.94
C THR A 288 -8.49 1.82 -6.89
N GLN A 289 -9.22 0.69 -6.89
CA GLN A 289 -10.68 0.64 -6.81
C GLN A 289 -11.20 -0.42 -5.81
N ASP A 290 -10.32 -1.15 -5.10
CA ASP A 290 -10.69 -2.12 -4.05
C ASP A 290 -10.40 -1.50 -2.67
N VAL A 291 -11.37 -0.88 -2.01
CA VAL A 291 -11.17 -0.32 -0.65
C VAL A 291 -10.96 -1.40 0.39
N GLU A 292 -11.51 -2.60 0.19
CA GLU A 292 -11.25 -3.73 1.06
C GLU A 292 -9.79 -4.21 0.97
N TYR A 293 -9.03 -3.80 -0.05
CA TYR A 293 -7.59 -4.10 -0.12
C TYR A 293 -6.86 -3.57 1.11
N SER A 294 -6.99 -2.27 1.42
CA SER A 294 -6.30 -1.65 2.55
C SER A 294 -6.86 -2.12 3.89
N ILE A 295 -8.17 -2.40 3.97
CA ILE A 295 -8.80 -3.00 5.15
C ILE A 295 -8.22 -4.38 5.43
N ARG A 296 -8.17 -5.27 4.43
CA ARG A 296 -7.59 -6.62 4.59
C ARG A 296 -6.13 -6.56 4.99
N HIS A 297 -5.40 -5.53 4.57
CA HIS A 297 -4.00 -5.34 4.96
C HIS A 297 -3.85 -4.96 6.43
N LEU A 298 -4.70 -4.06 6.95
CA LEU A 298 -4.76 -3.78 8.39
C LEU A 298 -5.17 -5.01 9.19
N VAL A 299 -6.18 -5.75 8.72
CA VAL A 299 -6.61 -7.01 9.34
C VAL A 299 -5.49 -8.04 9.38
N GLU A 300 -4.70 -8.18 8.30
CA GLU A 300 -3.55 -9.09 8.28
C GLU A 300 -2.50 -8.74 9.35
N ILE A 301 -2.22 -7.45 9.56
CA ILE A 301 -1.33 -6.97 10.63
C ILE A 301 -1.92 -7.30 12.00
N GLY A 302 -3.21 -7.02 12.21
CA GLY A 302 -3.90 -7.28 13.47
C GLY A 302 -4.02 -8.77 13.81
N LEU A 303 -4.22 -9.64 12.82
CA LEU A 303 -4.25 -11.09 13.00
C LEU A 303 -2.87 -11.65 13.36
N ARG A 304 -1.79 -11.11 12.78
CA ARG A 304 -0.42 -11.49 13.14
C ARG A 304 -0.09 -11.08 14.57
N ALA A 305 -0.43 -9.86 14.96
CA ALA A 305 -0.29 -9.40 16.33
C ALA A 305 -1.05 -10.32 17.31
N GLN A 306 -2.23 -10.80 16.93
CA GLN A 306 -3.01 -11.75 17.74
C GLN A 306 -2.50 -13.19 17.70
N SER A 307 -1.57 -13.55 16.81
CA SER A 307 -1.10 -14.93 16.67
C SER A 307 -0.32 -15.40 17.90
N PRO A 308 -0.34 -16.71 18.25
CA PRO A 308 0.33 -17.23 19.45
C PRO A 308 1.84 -16.95 19.52
N GLY A 309 2.49 -16.70 18.38
CA GLY A 309 3.92 -16.40 18.33
C GLY A 309 4.29 -14.97 18.67
N MET A 310 3.34 -14.02 18.55
CA MET A 310 3.56 -12.60 18.89
C MET A 310 2.81 -12.20 20.15
N ASP A 311 1.52 -12.56 20.24
CA ASP A 311 0.62 -12.25 21.34
C ASP A 311 0.60 -10.76 21.76
N ASP A 312 0.68 -9.87 20.78
CA ASP A 312 0.72 -8.42 20.98
C ASP A 312 -0.69 -7.81 20.92
N ASN A 313 -1.33 -7.74 22.10
CA ASN A 313 -2.67 -7.17 22.23
C ASN A 313 -2.71 -5.67 21.92
N PHE A 314 -1.65 -4.90 22.21
CA PHE A 314 -1.63 -3.46 21.97
C PHE A 314 -1.62 -3.14 20.48
N THR A 315 -0.81 -3.84 19.69
CA THR A 315 -0.82 -3.68 18.23
C THR A 315 -2.19 -4.05 17.64
N ALA A 316 -2.83 -5.12 18.12
CA ALA A 316 -4.17 -5.50 17.66
C ALA A 316 -5.23 -4.43 18.00
N ILE A 317 -5.15 -3.85 19.20
CA ILE A 317 -5.98 -2.72 19.65
C ILE A 317 -5.77 -1.49 18.77
N THR A 318 -4.52 -1.15 18.44
CA THR A 318 -4.19 -0.04 17.53
C THR A 318 -4.78 -0.27 16.13
N VAL A 319 -4.70 -1.49 15.58
CA VAL A 319 -5.35 -1.84 14.31
C VAL A 319 -6.86 -1.64 14.38
N LEU A 320 -7.52 -2.09 15.46
CA LEU A 320 -8.95 -1.88 15.67
C LEU A 320 -9.33 -0.40 15.74
N ASP A 321 -8.49 0.44 16.35
CA ASP A 321 -8.69 1.89 16.40
C ASP A 321 -8.70 2.50 15.00
N HIS A 322 -7.70 2.18 14.19
CA HIS A 322 -7.60 2.69 12.83
C HIS A 322 -8.72 2.18 11.91
N LEU A 323 -9.10 0.91 12.03
CA LEU A 323 -10.27 0.36 11.32
C LEU A 323 -11.55 1.10 11.74
N SER A 324 -11.72 1.37 13.04
CA SER A 324 -12.90 2.08 13.55
C SER A 324 -12.97 3.52 13.05
N VAL A 325 -11.84 4.24 13.00
CA VAL A 325 -11.76 5.59 12.42
C VAL A 325 -12.14 5.56 10.94
N ALA A 326 -11.63 4.60 10.17
CA ALA A 326 -11.95 4.47 8.76
C ALA A 326 -13.44 4.13 8.52
N MET A 327 -14.05 3.30 9.37
CA MET A 327 -15.49 3.01 9.31
C MET A 327 -16.33 4.24 9.68
N ALA A 328 -15.93 4.99 10.70
CA ALA A 328 -16.60 6.24 11.07
C ALA A 328 -16.56 7.28 9.94
N GLU A 329 -15.46 7.37 9.20
CA GLU A 329 -15.39 8.21 7.98
C GLU A 329 -16.30 7.66 6.88
N LEU A 330 -16.26 6.35 6.61
CA LEU A 330 -17.13 5.71 5.62
C LEU A 330 -18.60 5.99 5.90
N PHE A 331 -19.03 5.97 7.18
CA PHE A 331 -20.43 6.17 7.55
C PHE A 331 -20.96 7.57 7.23
N GLN A 332 -20.05 8.54 7.08
CA GLN A 332 -20.39 9.93 6.77
C GLN A 332 -20.44 10.20 5.27
N LYS A 333 -20.04 9.25 4.43
CA LYS A 333 -19.88 9.44 2.99
C LYS A 333 -20.81 8.52 2.20
N ALA A 334 -21.17 8.94 0.99
CA ALA A 334 -21.89 8.10 0.05
C ALA A 334 -20.94 7.07 -0.58
N ILE A 335 -21.37 5.82 -0.64
CA ILE A 335 -20.68 4.77 -1.40
C ILE A 335 -21.21 4.78 -2.83
N PRO A 336 -20.37 4.51 -3.86
CA PRO A 336 -20.83 4.40 -5.24
C PRO A 336 -22.07 3.51 -5.38
N MET A 337 -23.04 3.99 -6.16
CA MET A 337 -24.26 3.25 -6.46
C MET A 337 -23.96 2.01 -7.31
N GLU A 338 -24.80 0.98 -7.16
CA GLU A 338 -24.71 -0.24 -7.99
C GLU A 338 -25.26 -0.03 -9.41
N TRP A 339 -25.79 1.14 -9.73
CA TRP A 339 -26.34 1.46 -11.04
C TRP A 339 -25.82 2.80 -11.54
N ARG A 340 -25.87 3.00 -12.85
CA ARG A 340 -25.51 4.26 -13.51
C ARG A 340 -26.48 4.59 -14.64
N GLN A 341 -26.79 5.87 -14.76
CA GLN A 341 -27.67 6.41 -15.79
C GLN A 341 -26.90 7.01 -16.96
N ASP A 342 -27.56 7.04 -18.12
CA ASP A 342 -27.11 7.77 -19.30
C ASP A 342 -27.36 9.28 -19.19
N SER A 343 -26.88 10.04 -20.16
CA SER A 343 -27.12 11.49 -20.27
C SER A 343 -28.61 11.90 -20.36
N HIS A 344 -29.52 10.92 -20.51
CA HIS A 344 -30.97 11.11 -20.60
C HIS A 344 -31.70 10.59 -19.34
N GLY A 345 -30.97 10.22 -18.27
CA GLY A 345 -31.53 9.74 -17.01
C GLY A 345 -31.95 8.27 -17.00
N ARG A 346 -31.66 7.48 -18.04
CA ARG A 346 -32.04 6.05 -18.10
C ARG A 346 -30.94 5.17 -17.55
N VAL A 347 -31.30 4.21 -16.70
CA VAL A 347 -30.35 3.23 -16.15
C VAL A 347 -29.85 2.28 -17.24
N ARG A 348 -28.56 2.33 -17.56
CA ARG A 348 -27.92 1.45 -18.56
C ARG A 348 -26.99 0.41 -17.98
N MET A 349 -26.47 0.65 -16.79
CA MET A 349 -25.47 -0.22 -16.18
C MET A 349 -25.86 -0.55 -14.76
N TRP A 350 -25.84 -1.85 -14.44
CA TRP A 350 -25.76 -2.35 -13.08
C TRP A 350 -24.39 -2.96 -12.87
N ALA A 351 -23.67 -2.52 -11.84
CA ALA A 351 -22.37 -3.02 -11.47
C ALA A 351 -22.30 -3.23 -9.96
N ARG A 352 -22.03 -4.48 -9.56
CA ARG A 352 -21.87 -4.88 -8.16
C ARG A 352 -20.86 -3.97 -7.46
N GLN A 353 -21.23 -3.42 -6.30
CA GLN A 353 -20.32 -2.67 -5.43
C GLN A 353 -20.17 -3.37 -4.07
N SER A 354 -19.23 -2.88 -3.26
CA SER A 354 -19.13 -3.29 -1.87
C SER A 354 -20.21 -2.61 -1.04
N SER A 355 -21.09 -3.38 -0.40
CA SER A 355 -22.02 -2.82 0.58
C SER A 355 -21.31 -2.43 1.87
N GLU A 356 -21.83 -1.42 2.56
CA GLU A 356 -21.35 -0.99 3.88
C GLU A 356 -21.25 -2.16 4.86
N ALA A 357 -22.30 -2.99 4.92
CA ALA A 357 -22.32 -4.20 5.74
C ALA A 357 -21.16 -5.16 5.43
N HIS A 358 -20.81 -5.33 4.15
CA HIS A 358 -19.72 -6.21 3.74
C HIS A 358 -18.34 -5.61 4.02
N ILE A 359 -18.20 -4.29 3.94
CA ILE A 359 -16.97 -3.59 4.34
C ILE A 359 -16.75 -3.72 5.85
N ILE A 360 -17.79 -3.51 6.66
CA ILE A 360 -17.76 -3.73 8.12
C ILE A 360 -17.38 -5.18 8.44
N PHE A 361 -17.99 -6.14 7.75
CA PHE A 361 -17.65 -7.56 7.88
C PHE A 361 -16.16 -7.80 7.59
N SER A 362 -15.67 -7.27 6.46
CA SER A 362 -14.26 -7.44 6.06
C SER A 362 -13.28 -6.81 7.05
N ALA A 363 -13.68 -5.74 7.76
CA ALA A 363 -12.85 -5.07 8.74
C ALA A 363 -12.77 -5.82 10.08
N PHE A 364 -13.90 -6.33 10.59
CA PHE A 364 -13.95 -6.80 11.97
C PHE A 364 -14.12 -8.31 12.15
N ASP A 365 -14.60 -9.05 11.15
CA ASP A 365 -14.98 -10.46 11.35
C ASP A 365 -13.81 -11.35 11.77
N GLN A 366 -12.69 -11.28 11.04
CA GLN A 366 -11.50 -12.08 11.36
C GLN A 366 -10.81 -11.59 12.63
N MET A 367 -10.76 -10.27 12.85
CA MET A 367 -10.21 -9.68 14.08
C MET A 367 -10.99 -10.14 15.31
N ARG A 368 -12.34 -10.13 15.24
CA ARG A 368 -13.23 -10.65 16.28
C ARG A 368 -12.97 -12.13 16.53
N HIS A 369 -12.97 -12.93 15.47
CA HIS A 369 -12.81 -14.38 15.58
C HIS A 369 -11.48 -14.77 16.24
N SER A 370 -10.38 -14.10 15.86
CA SER A 370 -9.07 -14.33 16.47
C SER A 370 -8.96 -13.82 17.91
N ALA A 371 -9.83 -12.89 18.31
CA ALA A 371 -9.85 -12.32 19.66
C ALA A 371 -10.72 -13.11 20.64
N ARG A 372 -11.33 -14.23 20.22
CA ARG A 372 -12.34 -14.97 21.01
C ARG A 372 -11.88 -15.27 22.44
N ASP A 373 -10.61 -15.65 22.60
CA ASP A 373 -10.03 -15.99 23.90
C ASP A 373 -9.21 -14.83 24.50
N LYS A 374 -9.39 -13.60 23.99
CA LYS A 374 -8.65 -12.38 24.37
C LYS A 374 -9.61 -11.28 24.84
N PRO A 375 -10.05 -11.35 26.11
CA PRO A 375 -11.03 -10.44 26.72
C PRO A 375 -10.74 -8.95 26.52
N ASP A 376 -9.47 -8.53 26.65
CA ASP A 376 -9.07 -7.13 26.50
C ASP A 376 -9.38 -6.59 25.08
N ILE A 377 -9.13 -7.41 24.06
CA ILE A 377 -9.40 -7.06 22.66
C ILE A 377 -10.91 -7.05 22.39
N VAL A 378 -11.65 -8.04 22.90
CA VAL A 378 -13.12 -8.11 22.76
C VAL A 378 -13.79 -6.90 23.43
N TYR A 379 -13.36 -6.56 24.65
CA TYR A 379 -13.85 -5.39 25.37
C TYR A 379 -13.58 -4.10 24.60
N HIS A 380 -12.36 -3.96 24.04
CA HIS A 380 -12.01 -2.82 23.20
C HIS A 380 -12.86 -2.75 21.93
N LEU A 381 -13.08 -3.89 21.25
CA LEU A 381 -13.95 -3.98 20.08
C LEU A 381 -15.38 -3.52 20.40
N LEU A 382 -15.94 -3.95 21.55
CA LEU A 382 -17.26 -3.50 22.01
C LEU A 382 -17.30 -1.98 22.26
N LYS A 383 -16.26 -1.39 22.85
CA LYS A 383 -16.15 0.07 23.02
C LYS A 383 -16.17 0.80 21.67
N LYS A 384 -15.48 0.27 20.65
CA LYS A 384 -15.50 0.86 19.31
C LYS A 384 -16.84 0.68 18.61
N PHE A 385 -17.46 -0.48 18.76
CA PHE A 385 -18.80 -0.72 18.24
C PHE A 385 -19.86 0.19 18.87
N ARG A 386 -19.72 0.56 20.15
CA ARG A 386 -20.58 1.60 20.75
C ARG A 386 -20.54 2.90 19.96
N ILE A 387 -19.34 3.40 19.69
CA ILE A 387 -19.14 4.64 18.92
C ILE A 387 -19.69 4.47 17.49
N LEU A 388 -19.39 3.35 16.82
CA LEU A 388 -19.87 3.10 15.46
C LEU A 388 -21.40 2.96 15.39
N CYS A 389 -22.05 2.38 16.41
CA CYS A 389 -23.51 2.31 16.49
C CYS A 389 -24.14 3.69 16.60
N GLU A 390 -23.53 4.61 17.35
CA GLU A 390 -23.98 6.01 17.46
C GLU A 390 -23.80 6.78 16.14
N LEU A 391 -22.75 6.47 15.39
CA LEU A 391 -22.44 7.13 14.11
C LEU A 391 -23.18 6.53 12.91
N ALA A 392 -23.77 5.34 13.04
CA ALA A 392 -24.45 4.65 11.95
C ALA A 392 -25.73 5.39 11.51
N ARG A 393 -25.80 5.73 10.22
CA ARG A 393 -26.88 6.49 9.59
C ARG A 393 -27.78 5.62 8.70
N THR A 394 -27.22 4.60 8.05
CA THR A 394 -27.95 3.76 7.09
C THR A 394 -28.34 2.41 7.69
N GLU A 395 -29.40 1.80 7.17
CA GLU A 395 -29.78 0.44 7.56
C GLU A 395 -28.71 -0.60 7.20
N SER A 396 -27.98 -0.41 6.10
CA SER A 396 -26.86 -1.29 5.72
C SER A 396 -25.72 -1.25 6.76
N GLN A 397 -25.35 -0.05 7.25
CA GLN A 397 -24.37 0.11 8.33
C GLN A 397 -24.85 -0.58 9.62
N LYS A 398 -26.08 -0.31 10.05
CA LYS A 398 -26.68 -0.92 11.25
C LYS A 398 -26.73 -2.45 11.15
N GLN A 399 -27.13 -2.99 10.00
CA GLN A 399 -27.15 -4.44 9.75
C GLN A 399 -25.75 -5.04 9.83
N GLY A 400 -24.73 -4.36 9.28
CA GLY A 400 -23.33 -4.77 9.40
C GLY A 400 -22.86 -4.88 10.84
N LEU A 401 -23.11 -3.84 11.64
CA LEU A 401 -22.77 -3.81 13.07
C LEU A 401 -23.56 -4.85 13.87
N GLN A 402 -24.86 -4.98 13.61
CA GLN A 402 -25.72 -5.96 14.28
C GLN A 402 -25.22 -7.39 14.06
N LYS A 403 -24.80 -7.74 12.83
CA LYS A 403 -24.23 -9.06 12.54
C LYS A 403 -22.97 -9.30 13.38
N GLN A 404 -22.07 -8.33 13.47
CA GLN A 404 -20.85 -8.47 14.26
C GLN A 404 -21.13 -8.59 15.76
N LEU A 405 -22.00 -7.75 16.31
CA LEU A 405 -22.41 -7.83 17.72
C LEU A 405 -23.11 -9.15 18.05
N THR A 406 -23.92 -9.68 17.14
CA THR A 406 -24.56 -10.99 17.32
C THR A 406 -23.53 -12.11 17.43
N GLN A 407 -22.46 -12.05 16.63
CA GLN A 407 -21.37 -13.01 16.72
C GLN A 407 -20.54 -12.82 18.00
N ILE A 408 -20.26 -11.59 18.43
CA ILE A 408 -19.60 -11.33 19.72
C ILE A 408 -20.43 -11.92 20.87
N LYS A 409 -21.75 -11.74 20.85
CA LYS A 409 -22.64 -12.33 21.86
C LYS A 409 -22.48 -13.85 21.91
N TYR A 410 -22.51 -14.50 20.75
CA TYR A 410 -22.31 -15.95 20.65
C TYR A 410 -20.93 -16.37 21.20
N ASP A 411 -19.88 -15.62 20.86
CA ASP A 411 -18.53 -15.86 21.35
C ASP A 411 -18.45 -15.74 22.88
N LEU A 412 -18.99 -14.66 23.47
CA LEU A 412 -19.04 -14.41 24.93
C LEU A 412 -19.86 -15.46 25.71
N GLU A 413 -20.87 -16.08 25.10
CA GLU A 413 -21.65 -17.15 25.74
C GLU A 413 -20.82 -18.44 25.94
N HIS A 414 -19.75 -18.62 25.15
CA HIS A 414 -18.92 -19.82 25.13
C HIS A 414 -17.51 -19.61 25.71
N ILE A 415 -17.19 -18.41 26.20
CA ILE A 415 -15.93 -18.12 26.90
C ILE A 415 -16.01 -18.65 28.34
N ASP A 416 -14.91 -19.25 28.80
CA ASP A 416 -14.77 -19.73 30.17
C ASP A 416 -14.82 -18.58 31.20
N ARG A 417 -15.57 -18.75 32.29
CA ARG A 417 -15.95 -17.69 33.25
C ARG A 417 -14.79 -17.18 34.10
N MET A 418 -13.59 -17.74 33.95
CA MET A 418 -12.44 -17.45 34.80
C MET A 418 -11.79 -16.08 34.50
N VAL A 419 -12.25 -15.39 33.45
CA VAL A 419 -11.84 -14.02 33.14
C VAL A 419 -12.79 -13.00 33.78
N LEU A 420 -12.24 -12.05 34.55
CA LEU A 420 -12.96 -10.86 35.01
C LEU A 420 -13.61 -10.10 33.81
N ASP A 421 -14.78 -9.49 34.04
CA ASP A 421 -15.54 -8.61 33.12
C ASP A 421 -16.37 -9.24 31.97
N VAL A 422 -16.50 -10.57 31.87
CA VAL A 422 -17.36 -11.19 30.83
C VAL A 422 -18.83 -10.77 30.96
N ASP A 423 -19.35 -10.65 32.18
CA ASP A 423 -20.75 -10.25 32.41
C ASP A 423 -21.03 -8.80 31.99
N ASP A 424 -20.08 -7.90 32.22
CA ASP A 424 -20.21 -6.50 31.78
C ASP A 424 -20.06 -6.36 30.27
N MET A 425 -19.19 -7.15 29.64
CA MET A 425 -19.14 -7.28 28.17
C MET A 425 -20.48 -7.78 27.59
N LYS A 426 -21.10 -8.79 28.21
CA LYS A 426 -22.41 -9.31 27.79
C LYS A 426 -23.49 -8.23 27.91
N LYS A 427 -23.53 -7.51 29.03
CA LYS A 427 -24.47 -6.38 29.22
C LYS A 427 -24.29 -5.31 28.16
N LEU A 428 -23.05 -4.89 27.90
CA LEU A 428 -22.74 -3.89 26.88
C LEU A 428 -23.16 -4.38 25.48
N CYS A 429 -22.84 -5.61 25.12
CA CYS A 429 -23.23 -6.18 23.83
C CYS A 429 -24.76 -6.20 23.64
N LEU A 430 -25.53 -6.54 24.68
CA LEU A 430 -26.99 -6.53 24.64
C LEU A 430 -27.55 -5.11 24.50
N GLN A 431 -26.98 -4.13 25.21
CA GLN A 431 -27.37 -2.72 25.09
C GLN A 431 -27.16 -2.20 23.66
N LEU A 432 -26.03 -2.53 23.03
CA LEU A 432 -25.74 -2.15 21.65
C LEU A 432 -26.68 -2.83 20.63
N LEU A 433 -27.00 -4.11 20.83
CA LEU A 433 -27.98 -4.79 20.00
C LEU A 433 -29.39 -4.18 20.12
N ALA A 434 -29.75 -3.70 21.31
CA ALA A 434 -31.03 -3.02 21.55
C ALA A 434 -31.08 -1.64 20.89
N SER A 435 -29.98 -0.86 20.94
CA SER A 435 -29.92 0.48 20.35
C SER A 435 -30.06 0.44 18.82
N LEU A 436 -29.48 -0.56 18.16
CA LEU A 436 -29.62 -0.76 16.71
C LEU A 436 -31.04 -1.15 16.28
N LYS A 437 -31.83 -1.78 17.16
CA LYS A 437 -33.23 -2.17 16.91
C LYS A 437 -34.25 -1.05 17.15
N GLY A 438 -33.81 0.16 17.49
CA GLY A 438 -34.68 1.32 17.67
C GLY A 438 -35.30 1.49 19.06
N HIS A 439 -34.79 0.79 20.08
CA HIS A 439 -35.21 1.02 21.46
C HIS A 439 -34.21 1.92 22.20
N GLY A 440 -34.43 3.24 22.10
CA GLY A 440 -33.91 4.23 23.05
C GLY A 440 -32.46 4.67 22.82
N ARG A 441 -32.26 6.00 22.71
CA ARG A 441 -30.96 6.64 22.89
C ARG A 441 -30.32 6.14 24.19
N ILE A 442 -29.07 5.71 24.09
CA ILE A 442 -28.21 5.42 25.25
C ILE A 442 -28.10 6.76 26.02
N LYS A 443 -28.71 6.84 27.21
CA LYS A 443 -28.43 7.97 28.13
C LYS A 443 -27.01 7.79 28.67
N PRO A 444 -26.27 8.90 28.82
CA PRO A 444 -24.84 8.91 29.15
C PRO A 444 -24.50 8.20 30.46
#